data_AF-A0A950AFH8-F1
#
_entry.id   AF-A0A950AFH8-F1
#
_cell.length_a   1.000
_cell.length_b   1.000
_cell.length_c   1.000
_cell.angle_alpha   90.00
_cell.angle_beta   90.00
_cell.angle_gamma   90.00
#
_symmetry.space_group_name_H-M   'P 1'
#
loop_
_entity.id
_entity.type
_entity.pdbx_description
1 polymer ?
#
loop_
_entity_poly.entity_id
_entity_poly.type
_entity_poly.pdbx_seq_one_letter_code
_entity_poly.pdbx_strand_id
1 'polypeptide(L)'
;MHLQNKTLAIIMGGGAGTRLFPLTQKRAKPAVPLAGKYRLVDIPISNCLNSGFRQVYVLTQFNSEPLHRHIAASYKSDDITKSFIEILTANQTPG
;
A
#
# COMPACT_ATOMS: atom_id res chain seq x y z
N MET A 1 -3.87 23.43 -7.40
CA MET A 1 -4.79 22.37 -7.85
C MET A 1 -4.38 21.65 -9.15
N HIS A 2 -3.55 22.22 -10.03
CA HIS A 2 -3.23 21.61 -11.35
C HIS A 2 -2.11 20.54 -11.36
N LEU A 3 -1.21 20.51 -10.36
CA LEU A 3 -0.09 19.56 -10.32
C LEU A 3 -0.48 18.16 -9.84
N GLN A 4 -1.49 18.04 -8.98
CA GLN A 4 -1.85 16.80 -8.28
C GLN A 4 -2.26 15.66 -9.23
N ASN A 5 -2.93 16.00 -10.33
CA ASN A 5 -3.31 15.02 -11.37
C ASN A 5 -2.13 14.60 -12.28
N LYS A 6 -0.94 15.17 -12.07
CA LYS A 6 0.30 14.85 -12.79
C LYS A 6 1.41 14.32 -11.87
N THR A 7 1.12 14.08 -10.59
CA THR A 7 2.10 13.60 -9.61
C THR A 7 1.76 12.18 -9.18
N LEU A 8 2.73 11.29 -9.32
CA LEU A 8 2.66 9.91 -8.86
C LEU A 8 3.22 9.80 -7.44
N ALA A 9 2.46 9.22 -6.52
CA ALA A 9 2.93 8.93 -5.17
C ALA A 9 3.44 7.49 -5.06
N ILE A 10 4.55 7.29 -4.36
CA ILE A 10 5.14 5.96 -4.13
C ILE A 10 5.29 5.74 -2.62
N ILE A 11 4.62 4.71 -2.11
CA ILE A 11 4.68 4.29 -0.71
C ILE A 11 5.62 3.10 -0.61
N MET A 12 6.74 3.26 0.10
CA MET A 12 7.72 2.18 0.30
C MET A 12 7.38 1.33 1.53
N GLY A 13 6.88 0.12 1.28
CA GLY A 13 6.44 -0.85 2.29
C GLY A 13 7.34 -2.10 2.42
N GLY A 14 8.54 -2.09 1.84
CA GLY A 14 9.40 -3.28 1.70
C GLY A 14 10.07 -3.83 2.97
N GLY A 15 10.06 -3.09 4.08
CA GLY A 15 10.74 -3.54 5.30
C GLY A 15 10.12 -4.80 5.92
N ALA A 16 10.94 -5.80 6.24
CA ALA A 16 10.52 -7.06 6.88
C ALA A 16 9.79 -6.87 8.22
N GLY A 17 9.98 -5.71 8.89
CA GLY A 17 9.25 -5.38 10.12
C GLY A 17 9.57 -6.33 11.27
N THR A 18 10.83 -6.71 11.42
CA THR A 18 11.33 -7.66 12.44
C THR A 18 10.97 -7.24 13.87
N ARG A 19 10.97 -5.93 14.15
CA ARG A 19 10.57 -5.36 15.45
C ARG A 19 9.08 -5.52 15.78
N LEU A 20 8.25 -5.86 14.80
CA LEU A 20 6.82 -6.12 14.97
C LEU A 20 6.52 -7.62 15.02
N PHE A 21 7.53 -8.48 15.09
CA PHE A 21 7.30 -9.89 15.36
C PHE A 21 6.50 -10.06 16.66
N PRO A 22 5.49 -10.96 16.71
CA PRO A 22 5.10 -11.96 15.70
C PRO A 22 4.10 -11.45 14.65
N LEU A 23 3.67 -10.19 14.69
CA LEU A 23 2.62 -9.66 13.80
C LEU A 23 2.99 -9.70 12.31
N THR A 24 4.29 -9.72 12.00
CA THR A 24 4.86 -9.78 10.65
C THR A 24 5.27 -11.20 10.21
N GLN A 25 5.01 -12.22 11.02
CA GLN A 25 5.42 -13.61 10.69
C GLN A 25 4.79 -14.12 9.38
N LYS A 26 3.51 -13.81 9.14
CA LYS A 26 2.73 -14.32 7.99
C LYS A 26 2.27 -13.23 7.01
N ARG A 27 2.77 -12.00 7.17
CA ARG A 27 2.30 -10.83 6.39
C ARG A 27 3.35 -9.74 6.33
N ALA A 28 3.34 -8.97 5.26
CA ALA A 28 4.16 -7.76 5.15
C ALA A 28 3.88 -6.76 6.29
N LYS A 29 4.87 -5.96 6.70
CA LYS A 29 4.67 -4.86 7.66
C LYS A 29 3.50 -3.93 7.28
N PRO A 30 3.32 -3.51 6.01
CA PRO A 30 2.18 -2.68 5.63
C PRO A 30 0.81 -3.35 5.86
N ALA A 31 0.77 -4.68 5.86
CA ALA A 31 -0.46 -5.46 6.04
C ALA A 31 -0.83 -5.71 7.51
N VAL A 32 -0.01 -5.22 8.46
CA VAL A 32 -0.29 -5.36 9.90
C VAL A 32 -1.57 -4.59 10.25
N PRO A 33 -2.55 -5.24 10.92
CA PRO A 33 -3.78 -4.59 11.35
C PRO A 33 -3.53 -3.41 12.29
N LEU A 34 -4.36 -2.38 12.17
CA LEU A 34 -4.37 -1.18 12.99
C LEU A 34 -5.82 -0.77 13.26
N ALA A 35 -6.13 -0.38 14.50
CA ALA A 35 -7.44 0.18 14.88
C ALA A 35 -8.65 -0.64 14.39
N GLY A 36 -8.55 -1.97 14.47
CA GLY A 36 -9.62 -2.93 14.14
C GLY A 36 -9.80 -3.19 12.64
N LYS A 37 -10.09 -2.17 11.84
CA LYS A 37 -10.47 -2.32 10.41
C LYS A 37 -9.38 -1.90 9.43
N TYR A 38 -8.37 -1.16 9.88
CA TYR A 38 -7.33 -0.62 9.03
C TYR A 38 -6.07 -1.49 9.08
N ARG A 39 -5.14 -1.16 8.20
CA ARG A 39 -3.78 -1.67 8.16
C ARG A 39 -2.79 -0.50 8.18
N LEU A 40 -1.54 -0.75 8.54
CA LEU A 40 -0.51 0.29 8.58
C LEU A 40 -0.37 1.05 7.25
N VAL A 41 -0.62 0.38 6.11
CA VAL A 41 -0.60 1.02 4.78
C VAL A 41 -1.68 2.10 4.58
N ASP A 42 -2.78 2.04 5.34
CA ASP A 42 -3.91 2.96 5.15
C ASP A 42 -3.57 4.38 5.60
N ILE A 43 -2.63 4.55 6.52
CA ILE A 43 -2.17 5.87 6.97
C ILE A 43 -1.54 6.65 5.80
N PRO A 44 -0.46 6.17 5.15
CA PRO A 44 0.14 6.90 4.04
C PRO A 44 -0.80 7.00 2.83
N ILE A 45 -1.66 6.00 2.58
CA ILE A 45 -2.68 6.09 1.52
C ILE A 45 -3.66 7.23 1.80
N SER A 46 -4.19 7.31 3.02
CA SER A 46 -5.13 8.37 3.41
C SER A 46 -4.49 9.75 3.29
N ASN A 47 -3.21 9.87 3.66
CA ASN A 47 -2.46 11.12 3.49
C ASN A 47 -2.32 11.50 2.02
N CYS A 48 -2.03 10.55 1.13
CA CYS A 48 -2.00 10.78 -0.31
C CYS A 48 -3.35 11.30 -0.82
N LEU A 49 -4.44 10.59 -0.50
CA LEU A 49 -5.78 10.93 -0.97
C LEU A 49 -6.26 12.29 -0.44
N ASN A 50 -6.04 12.57 0.85
CA ASN A 50 -6.40 13.85 1.48
C ASN A 50 -5.59 15.03 0.91
N SER A 51 -4.40 14.76 0.38
CA SER A 51 -3.55 15.77 -0.28
C SER A 51 -3.85 15.90 -1.78
N GLY A 52 -4.77 15.10 -2.33
CA GLY A 52 -5.12 15.11 -3.74
C GLY A 52 -4.27 14.20 -4.64
N PHE A 53 -3.34 13.43 -4.08
CA PHE A 53 -2.57 12.42 -4.83
C PHE A 53 -3.42 11.16 -5.02
N ARG A 54 -3.90 10.96 -6.25
CA ARG A 54 -4.83 9.87 -6.59
C ARG A 54 -4.21 8.73 -7.40
N GLN A 55 -2.96 8.88 -7.81
CA GLN A 55 -2.16 7.83 -8.46
C GLN A 55 -1.09 7.40 -7.47
N VAL A 56 -1.26 6.21 -6.89
CA VAL A 56 -0.43 5.72 -5.79
C VAL A 56 0.07 4.32 -6.09
N TYR A 57 1.39 4.13 -6.06
CA TYR A 57 1.99 2.79 -6.01
C TYR A 57 2.44 2.45 -4.60
N VAL A 58 2.19 1.23 -4.16
CA VAL A 58 2.69 0.67 -2.91
C VAL A 58 3.74 -0.40 -3.23
N LEU A 59 5.01 -0.12 -2.95
CA LEU A 59 6.11 -1.06 -3.20
C LEU A 59 6.26 -2.01 -2.02
N THR A 60 6.18 -3.32 -2.24
CA THR A 60 6.41 -4.33 -1.20
C THR A 60 7.32 -5.47 -1.68
N GLN A 61 8.04 -6.08 -0.75
CA GLN A 61 9.03 -7.12 -1.06
C GLN A 61 8.68 -8.51 -0.51
N PHE A 62 7.74 -8.62 0.44
CA PHE A 62 7.47 -9.85 1.18
C PHE A 62 5.97 -10.03 1.44
N ASN A 63 5.47 -11.27 1.40
CA ASN A 63 4.14 -11.67 1.88
C ASN A 63 3.02 -10.67 1.56
N SER A 64 2.91 -10.30 0.28
CA SER A 64 2.06 -9.23 -0.22
C SER A 64 0.59 -9.62 -0.43
N GLU A 65 0.27 -10.92 -0.52
CA GLU A 65 -1.09 -11.42 -0.78
C GLU A 65 -2.16 -10.84 0.18
N PRO A 66 -1.98 -10.82 1.52
CA PRO A 66 -2.95 -10.18 2.42
C PRO A 66 -3.10 -8.67 2.21
N LEU A 67 -2.06 -8.02 1.67
CA LEU A 67 -2.08 -6.60 1.33
C LEU A 67 -2.84 -6.36 0.02
N HIS A 68 -2.60 -7.18 -1.01
CA HIS A 68 -3.32 -7.14 -2.29
C HIS A 68 -4.83 -7.23 -2.08
N ARG A 69 -5.26 -8.23 -1.30
CA ARG A 69 -6.68 -8.40 -1.00
C ARG A 69 -7.29 -7.20 -0.28
N HIS A 70 -6.55 -6.60 0.65
CA HIS A 70 -7.01 -5.40 1.37
C HIS A 70 -7.18 -4.21 0.44
N ILE A 71 -6.17 -3.93 -0.39
CA ILE A 71 -6.20 -2.79 -1.30
C ILE A 71 -7.31 -2.96 -2.33
N ALA A 72 -7.42 -4.13 -2.96
CA ALA A 72 -8.48 -4.42 -3.93
C ALA A 72 -9.90 -4.32 -3.34
N ALA A 73 -10.07 -4.66 -2.06
CA ALA A 73 -11.36 -4.54 -1.38
C ALA A 73 -11.68 -3.11 -0.92
N SER A 74 -10.65 -2.31 -0.59
CA SER A 74 -10.83 -1.01 0.08
C SER A 74 -10.74 0.18 -0.87
N TYR A 75 -9.99 0.06 -1.97
CA TYR A 75 -9.71 1.15 -2.90
C TYR A 75 -10.02 0.70 -4.32
N LYS A 76 -11.04 1.33 -4.92
CA LYS A 76 -11.43 1.07 -6.31
C LYS A 76 -10.70 2.03 -7.23
N SER A 77 -10.17 1.50 -8.33
CA SER A 77 -9.67 2.30 -9.44
C SER A 77 -10.82 2.97 -10.19
N ASP A 78 -10.53 4.12 -10.77
CA ASP A 78 -11.46 4.91 -11.58
C ASP A 78 -10.73 5.40 -12.83
N ASP A 79 -11.13 4.86 -13.97
CA ASP A 79 -10.51 5.14 -15.28
C ASP A 79 -10.78 6.58 -15.75
N ILE A 80 -11.92 7.17 -15.36
CA ILE A 80 -12.30 8.52 -15.77
C ILE A 80 -11.36 9.54 -15.12
N THR A 81 -11.14 9.38 -13.82
CA THR A 81 -10.23 10.25 -13.06
C THR A 81 -8.77 9.81 -13.13
N LYS A 82 -8.48 8.66 -13.76
CA LYS A 82 -7.18 7.98 -13.76
C LYS A 82 -6.64 7.79 -12.34
N SER A 83 -7.53 7.49 -11.39
CA SER A 83 -7.19 7.28 -9.99
C SER A 83 -6.96 5.80 -9.73
N PHE A 84 -5.86 5.46 -9.07
CA PHE A 84 -5.55 4.09 -8.71
C PHE A 84 -4.68 4.01 -7.45
N ILE A 85 -4.82 2.88 -6.76
CA ILE A 85 -3.90 2.46 -5.71
C ILE A 85 -3.49 1.03 -6.01
N GLU A 86 -2.27 0.86 -6.47
CA GLU A 86 -1.76 -0.42 -6.94
C GLU A 86 -0.54 -0.86 -6.14
N ILE A 87 -0.41 -2.17 -5.94
CA ILE A 87 0.77 -2.72 -5.27
C ILE A 87 1.73 -3.25 -6.32
N LEU A 88 2.98 -2.84 -6.22
CA LEU A 88 4.08 -3.42 -6.99
C LEU A 88 4.89 -4.33 -6.06
N THR A 89 4.94 -5.61 -6.40
CA THR A 89 5.63 -6.63 -5.61
C THR A 89 6.96 -6.99 -6.26
N ALA A 90 8.05 -6.92 -5.49
CA ALA A 90 9.29 -7.57 -5.89
C ALA A 90 9.16 -9.08 -5.61
N ASN A 91 9.26 -9.92 -6.64
CA ASN A 91 9.38 -11.36 -6.45
C ASN A 91 10.76 -11.65 -5.83
N GLN A 92 10.78 -12.28 -4.66
CA GLN A 92 12.02 -12.78 -4.07
C GLN A 92 12.46 -14.01 -4.87
N THR A 93 13.59 -13.93 -5.58
CA THR A 93 14.27 -15.14 -6.04
C THR A 93 14.88 -15.81 -4.81
N PRO A 94 14.67 -17.11 -4.55
CA PRO A 94 15.42 -17.82 -3.53
C PRO A 94 16.92 -17.69 -3.88
N GLY A 95 17.69 -17.09 -2.98
CA GLY A 95 19.15 -17.05 -3.06
C GLY A 95 19.78 -18.33 -2.53
#